data_AF-A0A0A9ECY8-F1
#
_entry.id   AF-A0A0A9ECY8-F1
#
_cell.length_a   1.000
_cell.length_b   1.000
_cell.length_c   1.000
_cell.angle_alpha   90.00
_cell.angle_beta   90.00
_cell.angle_gamma   90.00
#
_symmetry.space_group_name_H-M   'P 1'
#
loop_
_entity.id
_entity.type
_entity.pdbx_description
1 polymer ?
#
loop_
_entity_poly.entity_id
_entity_poly.type
_entity_poly.pdbx_seq_one_letter_code
_entity_poly.pdbx_strand_id
1 'polypeptide(L)'
;MNSKLRKLAERDEEVVLASGIPSTIIRTGSLQSCPGGERGFDFTEGIAAKGRTSKEDAATICVEALDAIPQKTLIFEVANGDKKVEDWKAWFAEQIKRDEEI
;
A
#
# COMPACT_ATOMS: atom_id res chain seq x y z
N MET A 1 -9.05 12.25 -0.59
CA MET A 1 -10.13 11.31 -1.00
C MET A 1 -11.45 11.70 -0.32
N ASN A 2 -12.60 11.62 -1.01
CA ASN A 2 -13.90 11.88 -0.37
C ASN A 2 -14.20 10.76 0.64
N SER A 3 -14.65 11.09 1.86
CA SER A 3 -14.89 10.13 2.95
C SER A 3 -15.89 9.02 2.58
N LYS A 4 -16.81 9.28 1.64
CA LYS A 4 -17.75 8.25 1.14
C LYS A 4 -17.06 7.19 0.30
N LEU A 5 -16.14 7.59 -0.58
CA LEU A 5 -15.42 6.66 -1.45
C LEU A 5 -14.48 5.76 -0.63
N ARG A 6 -13.84 6.33 0.38
CA ARG A 6 -13.03 5.56 1.34
C ARG A 6 -13.83 4.45 2.00
N LYS A 7 -15.00 4.77 2.56
CA LYS A 7 -15.87 3.79 3.21
C LYS A 7 -16.37 2.70 2.27
N LEU A 8 -16.52 3.00 0.98
CA LEU A 8 -16.90 1.99 0.00
C LEU A 8 -15.74 1.04 -0.27
N ALA A 9 -14.53 1.57 -0.50
CA ALA A 9 -13.33 0.77 -0.66
C ALA A 9 -13.07 -0.13 0.57
N GLU A 10 -13.20 0.41 1.78
CA GLU A 10 -13.03 -0.37 3.02
C GLU A 10 -14.00 -1.58 3.09
N ARG A 11 -15.22 -1.46 2.56
CA ARG A 11 -16.16 -2.61 2.46
C ARG A 11 -15.74 -3.61 1.41
N ASP A 12 -15.22 -3.16 0.28
CA ASP A 12 -14.71 -4.06 -0.75
C ASP A 12 -13.47 -4.83 -0.23
N GLU A 13 -12.63 -4.16 0.55
CA GLU A 13 -11.49 -4.76 1.26
C GLU A 13 -11.95 -5.80 2.30
N GLU A 14 -13.03 -5.55 3.05
CA GLU A 14 -13.64 -6.54 3.96
C GLU A 14 -14.06 -7.83 3.23
N VAL A 15 -14.55 -7.73 1.99
CA VAL A 15 -14.90 -8.91 1.17
C VAL A 15 -13.64 -9.70 0.81
N VAL A 16 -12.55 -9.02 0.46
CA VAL A 16 -11.25 -9.67 0.19
C VAL A 16 -10.73 -10.36 1.45
N LEU A 17 -10.80 -9.70 2.60
CA LEU A 17 -10.41 -10.27 3.89
C LEU A 17 -11.23 -11.53 4.22
N ALA A 18 -12.54 -11.48 4.04
CA ALA A 18 -13.44 -12.59 4.30
C ALA A 18 -13.20 -13.81 3.38
N SER A 19 -12.58 -13.59 2.21
CA SER A 19 -12.23 -14.69 1.29
C SER A 19 -11.11 -15.60 1.82
N GLY A 20 -10.30 -15.10 2.77
CA GLY A 20 -9.14 -15.83 3.29
C GLY A 20 -8.00 -16.01 2.28
N ILE A 21 -8.06 -15.36 1.12
CA ILE A 21 -7.00 -15.42 0.11
C ILE A 21 -5.84 -14.51 0.57
N PRO A 22 -4.61 -15.04 0.64
CA PRO A 22 -3.41 -14.23 0.82
C PRO A 22 -3.36 -13.07 -0.16
N SER A 23 -3.33 -11.85 0.36
CA SER A 23 -3.39 -10.66 -0.49
C SER A 23 -2.65 -9.48 0.13
N THR A 24 -2.30 -8.51 -0.71
CA THR A 24 -1.70 -7.25 -0.28
C THR A 24 -2.58 -6.11 -0.79
N ILE A 25 -3.11 -5.31 0.12
CA ILE A 25 -3.99 -4.18 -0.19
C ILE A 25 -3.19 -2.89 0.03
N ILE A 26 -2.92 -2.17 -1.05
CA ILE A 26 -2.15 -0.94 -1.05
C ILE A 26 -3.13 0.24 -1.10
N ARG A 27 -3.34 0.92 0.03
CA ARG A 27 -4.19 2.11 0.10
C ARG A 27 -3.37 3.34 -0.31
N THR A 28 -3.53 3.81 -1.53
CA THR A 28 -2.72 4.92 -2.06
C THR A 28 -3.31 6.29 -1.75
N GLY A 29 -2.43 7.30 -1.72
CA GLY A 29 -2.79 8.70 -1.93
C GLY A 29 -3.51 8.93 -3.27
N SER A 30 -3.90 10.19 -3.53
CA SER A 30 -4.53 10.55 -4.79
C SER A 30 -3.61 10.24 -5.97
N LEU A 31 -4.00 9.30 -6.82
CA LEU A 31 -3.22 8.89 -7.99
C LEU A 31 -3.03 10.05 -8.98
N GLN A 32 -1.80 10.22 -9.45
CA GLN A 32 -1.39 11.22 -10.43
C GLN A 32 -0.81 10.55 -11.68
N SER A 33 -1.12 11.09 -12.86
CA SER A 33 -0.49 10.68 -14.12
C SER A 33 0.79 11.51 -14.33
N CYS A 34 1.82 11.23 -13.53
CA CYS A 34 3.16 11.78 -13.65
C CYS A 34 4.17 10.62 -13.63
N PRO A 35 5.41 10.83 -14.10
CA PRO A 35 6.48 9.84 -13.97
C PRO A 35 6.68 9.42 -12.50
N GLY A 36 7.01 8.16 -12.29
CA GLY A 36 7.42 7.60 -11.00
C GLY A 36 8.92 7.76 -10.74
N GLY A 37 9.36 7.38 -9.55
CA GLY A 37 10.77 7.34 -9.16
C GLY A 37 11.41 8.70 -8.85
N GLU A 38 10.69 9.81 -9.06
CA GLU A 38 11.20 11.16 -8.72
C GLU A 38 11.24 11.42 -7.20
N ARG A 39 10.32 10.78 -6.46
CA ARG A 39 10.17 10.93 -5.01
C ARG A 39 10.19 9.57 -4.33
N GLY A 40 10.49 9.58 -3.03
CA GLY A 40 10.35 8.41 -2.19
C GLY A 40 8.90 8.15 -1.82
N PHE A 41 8.72 7.47 -0.70
CA PHE A 41 7.43 7.03 -0.18
C PHE A 41 7.22 7.56 1.25
N ASP A 42 5.98 7.56 1.68
CA ASP A 42 5.55 7.78 3.05
C ASP A 42 4.47 6.72 3.34
N PHE A 43 4.66 5.97 4.41
CA PHE A 43 3.80 4.86 4.84
C PHE A 43 3.08 5.16 6.17
N THR A 44 3.06 6.42 6.58
CA THR A 44 2.43 6.85 7.83
C THR A 44 0.91 6.63 7.77
N GLU A 45 0.31 6.19 8.88
CA GLU A 45 -1.14 6.03 8.96
C GLU A 45 -1.87 7.35 8.65
N GLY A 46 -2.89 7.28 7.81
CA GLY A 46 -3.67 8.43 7.34
C GLY A 46 -3.04 9.22 6.19
N ILE A 47 -1.84 8.83 5.70
CA ILE A 47 -1.19 9.52 4.59
C ILE A 47 -1.97 9.38 3.29
N ALA A 48 -2.66 8.25 3.04
CA ALA A 48 -3.45 8.02 1.83
C ALA A 48 -4.59 9.04 1.67
N ALA A 49 -5.08 9.61 2.78
CA ALA A 49 -6.15 10.60 2.73
C ALA A 49 -5.68 11.98 2.20
N LYS A 50 -4.40 12.32 2.43
CA LYS A 50 -3.83 13.66 2.21
C LYS A 50 -2.77 13.69 1.09
N GLY A 51 -2.08 12.57 0.89
CA GLY A 51 -0.95 12.44 -0.02
C GLY A 51 -1.35 12.25 -1.47
N ARG A 52 -0.33 12.25 -2.33
CA ARG A 52 -0.43 11.95 -3.76
C ARG A 52 0.56 10.85 -4.09
N THR A 53 0.20 9.99 -5.02
CA THR A 53 1.06 8.90 -5.49
C THR A 53 1.06 8.91 -7.00
N SER A 54 2.21 8.82 -7.66
CA SER A 54 2.24 8.59 -9.09
C SER A 54 1.67 7.21 -9.41
N LYS A 55 1.00 7.06 -10.56
CA LYS A 55 0.49 5.74 -10.99
C LYS A 55 1.61 4.75 -11.23
N GLU A 56 2.76 5.22 -11.71
CA GLU A 56 3.94 4.39 -11.93
C GLU A 56 4.51 3.88 -10.61
N ASP A 57 4.64 4.73 -9.58
CA ASP A 57 5.10 4.29 -8.26
C ASP A 57 4.13 3.31 -7.61
N ALA A 58 2.82 3.55 -7.74
CA ALA A 58 1.82 2.61 -7.26
C ALA A 58 1.94 1.25 -7.97
N ALA A 59 2.15 1.24 -9.29
CA ALA A 59 2.37 0.02 -10.05
C ALA A 59 3.68 -0.69 -9.65
N THR A 60 4.75 0.06 -9.40
CA THR A 60 6.01 -0.50 -8.88
C THR A 60 5.75 -1.25 -7.57
N ILE A 61 5.08 -0.63 -6.59
CA ILE A 61 4.76 -1.31 -5.31
C ILE A 61 3.97 -2.59 -5.55
N CYS A 62 3.00 -2.59 -6.47
CA CYS A 62 2.24 -3.81 -6.80
C CYS A 62 3.14 -4.93 -7.33
N VAL A 63 4.14 -4.62 -8.15
CA VAL A 63 5.10 -5.61 -8.67
C VAL A 63 5.99 -6.11 -7.54
N GLU A 64 6.54 -5.22 -6.73
CA GLU A 64 7.41 -5.57 -5.61
C GLU A 64 6.70 -6.44 -4.55
N ALA A 65 5.40 -6.22 -4.35
CA ALA A 65 4.58 -7.03 -3.44
C ALA A 65 4.45 -8.50 -3.86
N LEU A 66 4.65 -8.84 -5.14
CA LEU A 66 4.53 -10.22 -5.63
C LEU A 66 5.65 -11.13 -5.10
N ASP A 67 6.79 -10.55 -4.73
CA ASP A 67 7.94 -11.29 -4.20
C ASP A 67 7.84 -11.57 -2.69
N ALA A 68 6.81 -11.05 -2.02
CA ALA A 68 6.59 -11.18 -0.58
C ALA A 68 5.11 -11.43 -0.28
N ILE A 69 4.66 -12.66 -0.52
CA ILE A 69 3.27 -13.08 -0.28
C ILE A 69 3.04 -13.31 1.22
N PRO A 70 2.15 -12.55 1.88
CA PRO A 70 1.88 -12.69 3.30
C PRO A 70 0.97 -13.89 3.61
N GLN A 71 0.99 -14.44 4.83
CA GLN A 71 0.05 -15.51 5.20
C GLN A 71 -1.38 -15.00 5.42
N LYS A 72 -1.49 -13.79 5.97
CA LYS A 72 -2.75 -13.03 6.13
C LYS A 72 -2.73 -11.84 5.18
N THR A 73 -3.88 -11.22 4.95
CA THR A 73 -3.92 -10.04 4.09
C THR A 73 -3.16 -8.87 4.73
N LEU A 74 -2.10 -8.39 4.07
CA LEU A 74 -1.35 -7.22 4.49
C LEU A 74 -2.03 -5.95 3.96
N ILE A 75 -2.29 -4.98 4.83
CA ILE A 75 -2.88 -3.69 4.45
C ILE A 75 -1.97 -2.55 4.91
N PHE A 76 -1.61 -1.63 4.02
CA PHE A 76 -0.87 -0.43 4.40
C PHE A 76 -1.24 0.77 3.53
N GLU A 77 -0.95 1.96 4.05
CA GLU A 77 -1.14 3.22 3.33
C GLU A 77 0.16 3.68 2.68
N VAL A 78 0.07 4.35 1.53
CA VAL A 78 1.24 4.92 0.86
C VAL A 78 0.95 6.21 0.12
N ALA A 79 1.86 7.17 0.21
CA ALA A 79 1.96 8.32 -0.69
C ALA A 79 3.41 8.56 -1.12
N ASN A 80 3.64 9.39 -2.14
CA ASN A 80 4.99 9.85 -2.43
C ASN A 80 5.48 10.81 -1.34
N GLY A 81 6.61 10.46 -0.74
CA GLY A 81 7.29 11.15 0.36
C GLY A 81 8.79 11.22 0.11
N ASP A 82 9.57 11.07 1.18
CA ASP A 82 11.02 11.22 1.13
C ASP A 82 11.77 9.90 1.46
N LYS A 83 11.07 8.86 1.96
CA LYS A 83 11.68 7.57 2.26
C LYS A 83 11.99 6.81 0.97
N LYS A 84 13.26 6.53 0.72
CA LYS A 84 13.66 5.60 -0.35
C LYS A 84 13.62 4.18 0.19
N VAL A 85 13.00 3.28 -0.56
CA VAL A 85 13.00 1.83 -0.26
C VAL A 85 14.00 1.20 -1.24
N GLU A 86 15.16 0.81 -0.73
CA GLU A 86 16.23 0.20 -1.54
C GLU A 86 16.05 -1.30 -1.66
N ASP A 87 15.54 -1.95 -0.61
CA ASP A 87 15.24 -3.37 -0.55
C ASP A 87 13.76 -3.58 -0.21
N TRP A 88 12.94 -3.70 -1.24
CA TRP A 88 11.51 -3.94 -1.10
C TRP A 88 11.21 -5.28 -0.44
N LYS A 89 12.00 -6.32 -0.74
CA LYS A 89 11.80 -7.65 -0.17
C LYS A 89 11.98 -7.62 1.35
N ALA A 90 13.05 -6.97 1.83
CA ALA A 90 13.27 -6.78 3.26
C ALA A 90 12.16 -5.92 3.90
N TRP A 91 11.74 -4.85 3.21
CA TRP A 91 10.68 -3.97 3.70
C TRP A 91 9.35 -4.70 3.88
N PHE A 92 8.91 -5.48 2.88
CA PHE A 92 7.69 -6.28 2.98
C PHE A 92 7.81 -7.36 4.05
N ALA A 93 8.93 -8.07 4.14
CA ALA A 93 9.14 -9.07 5.19
C ALA A 93 9.01 -8.47 6.60
N GLU A 94 9.52 -7.25 6.80
CA GLU A 94 9.34 -6.50 8.06
C GLU A 94 7.87 -6.15 8.30
N GLN A 95 7.15 -5.64 7.29
CA GLN A 95 5.74 -5.28 7.45
C GLN A 95 4.86 -6.48 7.78
N ILE A 96 5.08 -7.61 7.08
CA ILE A 96 4.33 -8.86 7.30
C ILE A 96 4.56 -9.37 8.71
N LYS A 97 5.82 -9.43 9.15
CA LYS A 97 6.14 -9.85 10.51
C LYS A 97 5.47 -8.97 11.56
N ARG A 98 5.46 -7.65 11.34
CA ARG A 98 4.87 -6.68 12.26
C ARG A 98 3.35 -6.81 12.37
N ASP A 99 2.68 -7.17 11.28
CA ASP A 99 1.23 -7.42 11.25
C ASP A 99 0.87 -8.77 11.90
N GLU A 100 1.73 -9.79 11.79
CA GLU A 100 1.54 -11.11 12.40
C GLU A 100 1.77 -11.14 13.93
N GLU A 101 2.56 -10.19 14.46
CA GLU A 101 2.88 -10.06 15.89
C GLU A 101 1.79 -9.31 16.69
N ILE A 102 0.77 -8.77 16.03
CA ILE A 102 -0.38 -8.05 16.62
C ILE A 102 -1.60 -8.98 16.72
#